data_AF-A0A914LVB8-F1
#
_entry.id   AF-A0A914LVB8-F1
#
_cell.length_a   1.000
_cell.length_b   1.000
_cell.length_c   1.000
_cell.angle_alpha   90.00
_cell.angle_beta   90.00
_cell.angle_gamma   90.00
#
_symmetry.space_group_name_H-M   'P 1'
#
loop_
_entity.id
_entity.type
_entity.pdbx_description
1 polymer ?
#
loop_
_entity_poly.entity_id
_entity_poly.type
_entity_poly.pdbx_seq_one_letter_code
_entity_poly.pdbx_strand_id
1 'polypeptide(L)'
;MELFLFKHQEYERLYNCTNLVIDSIPIENRRLTLLALINLILGIIYFLLYLPCLYSIWKQHWKNDCYTILLFIGIVDLVGIIISGFLHPILALQGAVSVHIQYSSFLLEH
;
A
#
# COMPACT_ATOMS: atom_id res chain seq x y z
N MET A 1 -21.10 -7.91 -0.58
CA MET A 1 -20.70 -8.44 -1.89
C MET A 1 -21.90 -8.79 -2.79
N GLU A 2 -23.12 -8.86 -2.25
CA GLU A 2 -24.31 -9.24 -3.04
C GLU A 2 -24.80 -8.15 -3.99
N LEU A 3 -24.54 -6.88 -3.66
CA LEU A 3 -24.90 -5.74 -4.50
C LEU A 3 -24.21 -5.79 -5.87
N PHE A 4 -22.95 -6.24 -5.91
CA PHE A 4 -22.15 -6.35 -7.13
C PHE A 4 -22.62 -7.50 -8.03
N LEU A 5 -23.02 -8.63 -7.42
CA LEU A 5 -23.34 -9.86 -8.16
C LEU A 5 -24.79 -9.93 -8.62
N PHE A 6 -25.73 -9.41 -7.83
CA PHE A 6 -27.17 -9.61 -8.08
C PHE A 6 -27.94 -8.34 -8.44
N LYS A 7 -27.37 -7.15 -8.19
CA LYS A 7 -28.06 -5.87 -8.40
C LYS A 7 -27.21 -4.87 -9.18
N HIS A 8 -26.80 -5.28 -10.38
CA HIS A 8 -25.94 -4.50 -11.26
C HIS A 8 -26.49 -3.09 -11.58
N GLN A 9 -27.81 -2.94 -11.77
CA GLN A 9 -28.44 -1.63 -12.02
C GLN A 9 -28.37 -0.69 -10.80
N GLU A 10 -28.51 -1.22 -9.58
CA GLU A 10 -28.42 -0.44 -8.36
C GLU A 10 -26.96 -0.05 -8.07
N TYR A 11 -26.03 -0.96 -8.39
CA TYR A 11 -24.59 -0.70 -8.38
C TYR A 11 -24.20 0.42 -9.35
N GLU A 12 -24.62 0.36 -10.62
CA GLU A 12 -24.34 1.44 -11.57
C GLU A 12 -24.93 2.77 -11.09
N ARG A 13 -26.15 2.81 -10.55
CA ARG A 13 -26.69 4.09 -10.05
C ARG A 13 -25.84 4.73 -8.95
N LEU A 14 -25.23 3.92 -8.08
CA LEU A 14 -24.46 4.39 -6.92
C LEU A 14 -22.96 4.60 -7.24
N TYR A 15 -22.42 3.87 -8.23
CA TYR A 15 -20.98 3.78 -8.50
C TYR A 15 -20.60 4.00 -9.98
N ASN A 16 -21.54 4.43 -10.83
CA ASN A 16 -21.24 4.80 -12.21
C ASN A 16 -20.43 6.10 -12.22
N CYS A 17 -19.11 5.93 -12.33
CA CYS A 17 -18.13 6.99 -12.38
C CYS A 17 -17.73 7.37 -13.82
N THR A 18 -18.48 6.92 -14.84
CA THR A 18 -18.12 7.05 -16.26
C THR A 18 -18.04 8.52 -16.73
N ASN A 19 -18.66 9.45 -16.00
CA ASN A 19 -18.62 10.90 -16.25
C ASN A 19 -17.73 11.68 -15.26
N LEU A 20 -16.97 11.01 -14.39
CA LEU A 20 -16.01 11.69 -13.54
C LEU A 20 -14.76 12.02 -14.36
N VAL A 21 -14.73 13.24 -14.90
CA VAL A 21 -13.51 13.87 -15.40
C VAL A 21 -12.55 13.98 -14.21
N ILE A 22 -11.46 13.22 -14.24
CA ILE A 22 -10.51 13.12 -13.13
C ILE A 22 -9.94 14.50 -12.77
N ASP A 23 -9.89 15.42 -13.74
CA ASP A 23 -9.44 16.81 -13.62
C ASP A 23 -10.47 17.79 -13.05
N SER A 24 -11.75 17.43 -12.90
CA SER A 24 -12.80 18.37 -12.44
C SER A 24 -12.98 18.39 -10.92
N ILE A 25 -12.28 17.52 -10.17
CA ILE A 25 -12.28 17.54 -8.70
C ILE A 25 -11.02 18.27 -8.25
N PRO A 26 -11.13 19.43 -7.57
CA PRO A 26 -9.95 20.16 -7.11
C PRO A 26 -9.13 19.24 -6.19
N ILE A 27 -7.83 19.15 -6.47
CA ILE A 27 -6.83 18.33 -5.77
C ILE A 27 -6.93 18.54 -4.24
N GLU A 28 -7.33 19.74 -3.83
CA GLU A 28 -7.54 20.16 -2.45
C GLU A 28 -8.60 19.34 -1.69
N ASN A 29 -9.65 18.85 -2.36
CA ASN A 29 -10.71 18.05 -1.74
C ASN A 29 -10.45 16.53 -1.74
N ARG A 30 -9.41 16.05 -2.43
CA ARG A 30 -8.98 14.62 -2.40
C ARG A 30 -7.88 14.34 -1.37
N ARG A 31 -7.56 15.31 -0.51
CA ARG A 31 -6.45 15.22 0.44
C ARG A 31 -6.76 14.30 1.62
N LEU A 32 -6.57 13.00 1.43
CA LEU A 32 -6.13 12.10 2.52
C LEU A 32 -4.64 12.31 2.84
N THR A 33 -4.14 13.55 2.76
CA THR A 33 -2.75 13.93 3.03
C THR A 33 -2.33 13.53 4.45
N LEU A 34 -3.25 13.58 5.41
CA LEU A 34 -2.98 13.22 6.80
C LEU A 34 -2.74 11.70 6.94
N LEU A 35 -3.54 10.87 6.26
CA LEU A 35 -3.33 9.41 6.25
C LEU A 35 -2.04 9.04 5.53
N ALA A 36 -1.72 9.70 4.41
CA ALA A 36 -0.47 9.50 3.70
C ALA A 36 0.75 9.89 4.57
N LEU A 37 0.67 11.01 5.29
CA LEU A 37 1.69 11.44 6.25
C LEU A 37 1.88 10.43 7.39
N ILE A 38 0.79 9.96 8.00
CA ILE A 38 0.86 8.96 9.08
C ILE A 38 1.52 7.67 8.58
N ASN A 39 1.14 7.18 7.40
CA ASN A 39 1.75 5.98 6.82
C ASN A 39 3.23 6.17 6.49
N LEU A 40 3.62 7.35 5.99
CA LEU A 40 5.02 7.67 5.71
C LEU A 40 5.86 7.69 7.00
N ILE A 41 5.33 8.29 8.08
CA ILE A 41 5.99 8.32 9.40
C ILE A 41 6.12 6.91 9.97
N LEU A 42 5.05 6.12 9.93
CA LEU A 42 5.06 4.71 10.36
C LEU A 42 6.06 3.89 9.55
N GLY A 43 6.11 4.07 8.22
CA GLY A 43 7.07 3.42 7.34
C GLY A 43 8.53 3.70 7.73
N ILE A 44 8.85 4.96 8.07
CA ILE A 44 10.18 5.33 8.56
C ILE A 44 10.50 4.66 9.90
N ILE A 45 9.55 4.66 10.84
CA ILE A 45 9.73 4.03 12.16
C ILE A 45 9.98 2.53 12.00
N TYR A 46 9.16 1.85 11.18
CA TYR A 46 9.32 0.43 10.92
C TYR A 46 10.65 0.14 10.24
N PHE A 47 11.05 0.91 9.23
CA PHE A 47 12.35 0.75 8.56
C PHE A 47 13.52 0.86 9.54
N LEU A 48 13.51 1.88 10.42
CA LEU A 48 14.55 2.07 11.43
C LEU A 48 14.60 0.95 12.46
N LEU A 49 13.44 0.41 12.86
CA LEU A 49 13.36 -0.71 13.79
C LEU A 49 13.78 -2.04 13.14
N TYR A 50 13.56 -2.18 11.84
CA TYR A 50 13.87 -3.41 11.10
C TYR A 50 15.38 -3.61 10.91
N LEU A 51 16.14 -2.53 10.69
CA LEU A 51 17.60 -2.58 10.52
C LEU A 51 18.37 -3.27 11.67
N PRO A 52 18.19 -2.91 12.96
CA PRO A 52 18.88 -3.56 14.06
C PRO A 52 18.43 -5.02 14.26
N CYS A 53 17.15 -5.32 13.99
CA CYS A 53 16.64 -6.70 14.03
C CYS A 53 17.33 -7.59 12.99
N LEU A 54 17.43 -7.12 11.74
CA LEU A 54 18.10 -7.86 10.67
C LEU A 54 19.60 -8.01 10.93
N TYR A 55 20.25 -7.00 11.50
CA TYR A 55 21.66 -7.07 11.88
C TYR A 55 21.91 -8.17 12.93
N SER A 56 21.03 -8.30 13.93
CA SER A 56 21.13 -9.35 14.95
C SER A 56 20.98 -10.75 14.34
N ILE A 57 20.00 -10.93 13.44
CA ILE A 57 19.75 -12.18 12.73
C ILE A 57 20.92 -12.53 11.80
N TRP A 58 21.44 -11.55 11.08
CA TRP A 58 22.61 -11.70 10.20
C TRP A 58 23.85 -12.17 10.96
N LYS A 59 24.03 -11.78 12.22
CA LYS A 59 25.16 -12.29 13.02
C LYS A 59 25.00 -13.78 13.36
N GLN A 60 23.76 -14.25 13.51
CA GLN A 60 23.45 -15.58 14.02
C GLN A 60 23.16 -16.60 12.90
N HIS A 61 22.95 -16.16 11.65
CA HIS A 61 22.55 -17.05 10.55
C HIS A 61 23.56 -18.15 10.20
N TRP A 62 24.86 -17.92 10.45
CA TRP A 62 25.90 -18.93 10.24
C TRP A 62 25.79 -20.16 11.16
N LYS A 63 25.00 -20.10 12.22
CA LYS A 63 24.94 -21.15 13.25
C LYS A 63 23.79 -22.13 13.10
N ASN A 64 22.70 -21.75 12.43
CA ASN A 64 21.48 -22.57 12.31
C ASN A 64 20.72 -22.19 11.05
N ASP A 65 20.26 -23.20 10.30
CA ASP A 65 19.50 -23.03 9.05
C ASP A 65 18.18 -22.27 9.25
N CYS A 66 17.59 -22.36 10.45
CA CYS A 66 16.38 -21.61 10.82
C CYS A 66 16.56 -20.08 10.69
N TYR A 67 17.75 -19.56 11.03
CA TYR A 67 18.02 -18.12 10.91
C TYR A 67 18.19 -17.68 9.45
N THR A 68 18.55 -18.58 8.53
CA THR A 68 18.60 -18.29 7.09
C THR A 68 17.22 -17.98 6.53
N ILE A 69 16.21 -18.76 6.94
CA ILE A 69 14.81 -18.53 6.55
C ILE A 69 14.32 -17.21 7.16
N LEU A 70 14.63 -16.96 8.44
CA LEU A 70 14.24 -15.74 9.13
C LEU A 70 14.85 -14.48 8.48
N LEU A 71 16.08 -14.57 8.00
CA LEU A 71 16.76 -13.51 7.26
C LEU A 71 16.10 -13.26 5.91
N PHE A 72 15.71 -14.31 5.18
CA PHE A 72 14.98 -14.19 3.92
C PHE A 72 13.64 -13.48 4.09
N ILE A 73 12.84 -13.89 5.08
CA ILE A 73 11.57 -13.22 5.41
C ILE A 73 11.82 -11.76 5.77
N GLY A 74 12.86 -11.47 6.55
CA GLY A 74 13.21 -10.09 6.90
C GLY A 74 13.57 -9.21 5.68
N ILE A 75 14.24 -9.76 4.67
CA ILE A 75 14.52 -9.04 3.42
C ILE A 75 13.22 -8.76 2.65
N VAL A 76 12.31 -9.74 2.56
CA VAL A 76 11.01 -9.56 1.91
C VAL A 76 10.20 -8.48 2.60
N ASP A 77 10.20 -8.45 3.93
CA ASP A 77 9.53 -7.41 4.71
C ASP A 77 10.13 -6.02 4.47
N LEU A 78 11.46 -5.89 4.34
CA LEU A 78 12.09 -4.61 3.98
C LEU A 78 11.59 -4.11 2.61
N VAL A 79 11.49 -4.99 1.62
CA VAL A 79 10.92 -4.65 0.30
C VAL A 79 9.45 -4.23 0.45
N GLY A 80 8.68 -4.94 1.26
CA GLY A 80 7.31 -4.60 1.60
C GLY A 80 7.18 -3.21 2.22
N ILE A 81 8.04 -2.85 3.17
CA ILE A 81 8.08 -1.53 3.81
C ILE A 81 8.45 -0.44 2.80
N ILE A 82 9.36 -0.70 1.86
CA ILE A 82 9.71 0.28 0.80
C ILE A 82 8.49 0.58 -0.08
N ILE A 83 7.78 -0.46 -0.52
CA ILE A 83 6.64 -0.30 -1.42
C ILE A 83 5.45 0.33 -0.70
N SER A 84 5.08 -0.23 0.46
CA SER A 84 3.89 0.20 1.20
C SER A 84 4.12 1.48 2.02
N GLY A 85 5.30 1.63 2.63
CA GLY A 85 5.64 2.73 3.51
C GLY A 85 6.21 3.96 2.82
N PHE A 86 6.77 3.84 1.60
CA PHE A 86 7.32 4.98 0.86
C PHE A 86 6.65 5.21 -0.49
N LEU A 87 6.61 4.21 -1.39
CA LEU A 87 6.06 4.43 -2.74
C LEU A 87 4.57 4.81 -2.68
N HIS A 88 3.77 4.08 -1.91
CA HIS A 88 2.34 4.33 -1.78
C HIS A 88 1.99 5.74 -1.26
N PRO A 89 2.54 6.21 -0.12
CA PRO A 89 2.25 7.56 0.37
C PRO A 89 2.82 8.68 -0.52
N ILE A 90 3.96 8.48 -1.18
CA ILE A 90 4.51 9.47 -2.14
C ILE A 90 3.57 9.64 -3.34
N LEU A 91 3.11 8.54 -3.92
CA LEU A 91 2.14 8.55 -5.02
C LEU A 91 0.79 9.16 -4.59
N ALA A 92 0.37 8.90 -3.36
CA ALA A 92 -0.83 9.51 -2.78
C ALA A 92 -0.68 11.03 -2.60
N LEU A 93 0.50 11.53 -2.21
CA LEU A 93 0.78 12.96 -2.10
C LEU A 93 0.80 13.69 -3.44
N GLN A 94 1.23 13.02 -4.51
CA GLN A 94 1.22 13.54 -5.87
C GLN A 94 -0.19 13.60 -6.48
N GLY A 95 -1.22 13.08 -5.79
CA GLY A 95 -2.58 12.98 -6.31
C GLY A 95 -2.73 11.96 -7.44
N ALA A 96 -1.67 11.20 -7.73
CA ALA A 96 -1.63 10.19 -8.79
C ALA A 96 -2.44 8.93 -8.42
N VAL A 97 -2.77 8.75 -7.15
CA VAL A 97 -3.53 7.59 -6.67
C VAL A 97 -4.76 8.06 -5.89
N SER A 98 -5.91 7.93 -6.54
CA SER A 98 -7.16 7.75 -5.82
C SER A 98 -7.10 6.35 -5.20
N VAL A 99 -7.17 6.25 -3.88
CA VAL A 99 -7.08 5.00 -3.11
C VAL A 99 -8.06 3.90 -3.57
N HIS A 100 -9.01 4.22 -4.46
CA HIS A 100 -9.95 3.28 -5.06
C HIS A 100 -9.48 2.62 -6.38
N ILE A 101 -8.45 3.14 -7.07
CA ILE A 101 -8.08 2.71 -8.44
C ILE A 101 -6.97 1.64 -8.45
N GLN A 102 -6.04 1.64 -7.48
CA GLN A 102 -4.96 0.63 -7.46
C GLN A 102 -5.48 -0.77 -7.03
N TYR A 103 -6.49 -0.83 -6.16
CA TYR A 103 -7.08 -2.11 -5.73
C TYR A 103 -7.98 -2.72 -6.81
N SER A 104 -8.57 -1.88 -7.67
CA SER A 104 -9.39 -2.33 -8.80
C SER A 104 -8.57 -2.74 -10.01
N SER A 105 -7.38 -2.17 -10.26
CA SER A 105 -6.48 -2.67 -11.31
C SER A 105 -5.86 -4.04 -10.97
N PHE A 106 -5.50 -4.28 -9.70
CA PHE A 106 -4.93 -5.58 -9.27
C PHE A 106 -5.97 -6.72 -9.24
N LEU A 107 -7.26 -6.42 -9.02
CA LEU A 107 -8.36 -7.40 -9.06
C LEU A 107 -8.91 -7.66 -10.47
N LEU A 108 -8.50 -6.90 -11.48
CA LEU A 108 -8.91 -7.07 -12.89
C LEU A 108 -7.84 -7.78 -13.75
N GLU A 109 -6.65 -8.06 -13.19
CA GLU A 109 -5.62 -8.89 -13.82
C GLU A 109 -5.68 -10.38 -13.37
N HIS A 110 -6.66 -10.78 -12.55
CA HIS A 110 -6.89 -12.17 -12.14
C HIS A 110 -8.37 -12.54 -12.12
#